data_AF-A0A7X7KYW3-F1
#
_entry.id   AF-A0A7X7KYW3-F1
#
_cell.length_a   1.000
_cell.length_b   1.000
_cell.length_c   1.000
_cell.angle_alpha   90.00
_cell.angle_beta   90.00
_cell.angle_gamma   90.00
#
_symmetry.space_group_name_H-M   'P 1'
#
loop_
_entity.id
_entity.type
_entity.pdbx_description
1 polymer ?
#
loop_
_entity_poly.entity_id
_entity_poly.type
_entity_poly.pdbx_seq_one_letter_code
_entity_poly.pdbx_strand_id
1 'polypeptide(L)'
;MYEQPTPSATASAATLILGRGGGALRGLFPGRVDVRETGAVPAALERVGCLVLADAACPRQEAMRALELADRAGAALWVHAAILPVLAQAGVRPCRLGTIPFYCFADLRRRRVWLAERLSPLVALLALPLALPALALLALRVCLTDGRPVVFAQSRVGRRGRRFTIFKFRTMRSGGEEAPRRRVTGAGERLRRHGLDELPQVFNLLLGSMAWIGPRPLPVDEHPAG
;
A
#
# COMPACT_ATOMS: atom_id res chain seq x y z
N MET A 1 -22.02 -28.60 -13.15
CA MET A 1 -22.75 -27.33 -13.36
C MET A 1 -22.02 -26.29 -12.52
N TYR A 2 -21.15 -25.47 -13.14
CA TYR A 2 -20.41 -24.44 -12.41
C TYR A 2 -21.41 -23.33 -12.08
N GLU A 3 -21.70 -23.09 -10.80
CA GLU A 3 -22.39 -21.86 -10.41
C GLU A 3 -21.56 -20.69 -10.93
N GLN A 4 -22.12 -19.92 -11.85
CA GLN A 4 -21.51 -18.66 -12.21
C GLN A 4 -21.51 -17.80 -10.95
N PRO A 5 -20.41 -17.10 -10.60
CA PRO A 5 -20.43 -16.11 -9.54
C PRO A 5 -21.45 -15.05 -9.92
N THR A 6 -22.69 -15.21 -9.44
CA THR A 6 -23.71 -14.21 -9.56
C THR A 6 -23.30 -13.05 -8.66
N PRO A 7 -23.45 -11.79 -9.10
CA PRO A 7 -23.30 -10.64 -8.23
C PRO A 7 -24.46 -10.63 -7.22
N SER A 8 -24.49 -11.57 -6.28
CA SER A 8 -25.55 -11.68 -5.28
C SER A 8 -25.03 -11.31 -3.90
N ALA A 9 -25.61 -10.21 -3.39
CA ALA A 9 -26.02 -10.03 -2.00
C ALA A 9 -24.97 -9.72 -0.92
N THR A 10 -23.87 -9.03 -1.23
CA THR A 10 -23.26 -8.12 -0.24
C THR A 10 -23.80 -6.71 -0.46
N ALA A 11 -25.08 -6.53 -0.12
CA ALA A 11 -25.90 -5.32 -0.27
C ALA A 11 -25.46 -4.12 0.62
N SER A 12 -24.16 -3.95 0.86
CA SER A 12 -23.63 -2.82 1.65
C SER A 12 -22.64 -1.93 0.88
N ALA A 13 -22.06 -2.43 -0.21
CA ALA A 13 -21.02 -1.72 -0.95
C ALA A 13 -21.53 -1.23 -2.32
N ALA A 14 -21.23 0.02 -2.65
CA ALA A 14 -21.65 0.63 -3.91
C ALA A 14 -20.95 -0.05 -5.11
N THR A 15 -21.68 -0.19 -6.23
CA THR A 15 -21.10 -0.66 -7.50
C THR A 15 -20.87 0.52 -8.43
N LEU A 16 -19.67 0.66 -8.98
CA LEU A 16 -19.32 1.73 -9.91
C LEU A 16 -19.10 1.12 -11.30
N ILE A 17 -19.81 1.61 -12.32
CA ILE A 17 -19.63 1.17 -13.71
C ILE A 17 -18.97 2.28 -14.51
N LEU A 18 -17.87 1.94 -15.17
CA LEU A 18 -17.07 2.85 -15.97
C LEU A 18 -17.26 2.58 -17.47
N GLY A 19 -17.53 3.66 -18.22
CA GLY A 19 -17.53 3.67 -19.68
C GLY A 19 -18.93 3.62 -20.33
N ARG A 20 -18.96 3.59 -21.66
CA ARG A 20 -20.18 3.86 -22.46
C ARG A 20 -21.21 2.72 -22.48
N GLY A 21 -20.86 1.53 -21.95
CA GLY A 21 -21.70 0.32 -21.98
C GLY A 21 -22.56 0.04 -20.73
N GLY A 22 -22.55 0.92 -19.72
CA GLY A 22 -23.22 0.65 -18.43
C GLY A 22 -24.74 0.46 -18.51
N GLY A 23 -25.38 0.99 -19.55
CA GLY A 23 -26.82 0.86 -19.80
C GLY A 23 -27.32 -0.58 -20.00
N ALA A 24 -26.49 -1.48 -20.55
CA ALA A 24 -26.85 -2.88 -20.75
C ALA A 24 -26.73 -3.72 -19.45
N LEU A 25 -25.95 -3.23 -18.48
CA LEU A 25 -25.67 -3.92 -17.22
C LEU A 25 -26.66 -3.55 -16.11
N ARG A 26 -27.72 -2.82 -16.47
CA ARG A 26 -28.63 -2.19 -15.51
C ARG A 26 -29.45 -3.17 -14.67
N GLY A 27 -29.77 -4.33 -15.22
CA GLY A 27 -30.49 -5.40 -14.53
C GLY A 27 -29.62 -6.27 -13.62
N LEU A 28 -28.29 -6.19 -13.75
CA LEU A 28 -27.35 -7.10 -13.09
C LEU A 28 -26.74 -6.51 -11.80
N PHE A 29 -26.70 -5.18 -11.68
CA PHE A 29 -26.08 -4.49 -10.52
C PHE A 29 -27.02 -3.41 -9.95
N PRO A 30 -27.88 -3.74 -8.97
CA PRO A 30 -28.73 -2.75 -8.30
C PRO A 30 -27.92 -1.75 -7.45
N GLY A 31 -28.29 -0.47 -7.45
CA GLY A 31 -27.62 0.57 -6.64
C GLY A 31 -26.30 1.12 -7.20
N ARG A 32 -26.07 0.99 -8.52
CA ARG A 32 -24.84 1.41 -9.18
C ARG A 32 -24.75 2.92 -9.47
N VAL A 33 -23.53 3.40 -9.67
CA VAL A 33 -23.22 4.72 -10.24
C VAL A 33 -22.53 4.51 -11.59
N ASP A 34 -23.10 5.10 -12.67
CA ASP A 34 -22.51 5.05 -14.00
C ASP A 34 -21.60 6.29 -14.20
N VAL A 35 -20.32 6.08 -14.46
CA VAL A 35 -19.34 7.13 -14.69
C VAL A 35 -18.69 6.93 -16.05
N ARG A 36 -18.55 8.00 -16.83
CA ARG A 36 -18.02 7.91 -18.20
C ARG A 36 -16.50 7.76 -18.24
N GLU A 37 -15.80 8.37 -17.28
CA GLU A 37 -14.34 8.43 -17.23
C GLU A 37 -13.85 8.35 -15.77
N THR A 38 -12.74 7.68 -15.53
CA THR A 38 -12.11 7.51 -14.21
C THR A 38 -11.83 8.84 -13.51
N GLY A 39 -11.64 9.93 -14.25
CA GLY A 39 -11.45 11.28 -13.69
C GLY A 39 -12.71 11.91 -13.09
N ALA A 40 -13.89 11.42 -13.48
CA ALA A 40 -15.19 11.84 -12.94
C ALA A 40 -15.67 10.92 -11.80
N VAL A 41 -14.81 10.01 -11.34
CA VAL A 41 -15.13 9.13 -10.21
C VAL A 41 -15.16 9.98 -8.94
N PRO A 42 -16.30 10.04 -8.23
CA PRO A 42 -16.40 10.85 -7.01
C PRO A 42 -15.37 10.39 -5.97
N ALA A 43 -14.87 11.32 -5.16
CA ALA A 43 -13.91 11.04 -4.08
C ALA A 43 -14.41 10.00 -3.05
N ALA A 44 -15.72 9.68 -3.06
CA ALA A 44 -16.37 8.67 -2.23
C ALA A 44 -16.10 7.21 -2.68
N LEU A 45 -14.84 6.88 -2.99
CA LEU A 45 -14.40 5.52 -3.33
C LEU A 45 -14.29 4.58 -2.13
N GLU A 46 -14.29 5.13 -0.91
CA GLU A 46 -14.12 4.37 0.34
C GLU A 46 -15.27 3.38 0.62
N ARG A 47 -16.36 3.41 -0.18
CA ARG A 47 -17.52 2.51 -0.04
C ARG A 47 -17.82 1.69 -1.30
N VAL A 48 -16.98 1.78 -2.33
CA VAL A 48 -17.17 1.03 -3.59
C VAL A 48 -16.57 -0.35 -3.42
N GLY A 49 -17.42 -1.38 -3.32
CA GLY A 49 -16.96 -2.77 -3.19
C GLY A 49 -16.76 -3.45 -4.54
N CYS A 50 -17.26 -2.86 -5.62
CA CYS A 50 -17.23 -3.45 -6.95
C CYS A 50 -17.07 -2.37 -8.05
N LEU A 51 -16.08 -2.53 -8.92
CA LEU A 51 -15.82 -1.70 -10.08
C LEU A 51 -16.01 -2.52 -11.37
N VAL A 52 -16.71 -1.97 -12.36
CA VAL A 52 -16.97 -2.64 -13.64
C VAL A 52 -16.49 -1.78 -14.81
N LEU A 53 -15.51 -2.25 -15.57
CA LEU A 53 -15.12 -1.67 -16.87
C LEU A 53 -16.01 -2.23 -17.97
N ALA A 54 -17.07 -1.50 -18.32
CA ALA A 54 -18.09 -1.95 -19.27
C ALA A 54 -17.73 -1.65 -20.74
N ASP A 55 -16.79 -0.73 -20.99
CA ASP A 55 -16.44 -0.31 -22.35
C ASP A 55 -15.36 -1.18 -22.98
N ALA A 56 -15.72 -1.96 -23.99
CA ALA A 56 -14.80 -2.80 -24.76
C ALA A 56 -13.70 -2.01 -25.47
N ALA A 57 -13.94 -0.74 -25.80
CA ALA A 57 -13.00 0.17 -26.45
C ALA A 57 -12.24 1.06 -25.44
N CYS A 58 -12.28 0.70 -24.16
CA CYS A 58 -11.61 1.45 -23.09
C CYS A 58 -10.11 1.65 -23.40
N PRO A 59 -9.63 2.91 -23.46
CA PRO A 59 -8.22 3.19 -23.68
C PRO A 59 -7.33 2.57 -22.59
N ARG A 60 -6.13 2.13 -22.96
CA ARG A 60 -5.17 1.49 -22.02
C ARG A 60 -4.93 2.31 -20.74
N GLN A 61 -4.78 3.63 -20.87
CA GLN A 61 -4.55 4.51 -19.72
C GLN A 61 -5.73 4.47 -18.73
N GLU A 62 -6.95 4.39 -19.25
CA GLU A 62 -8.19 4.39 -18.48
C GLU A 62 -8.43 3.05 -17.81
N ALA A 63 -8.18 1.94 -18.52
CA ALA A 63 -8.21 0.59 -17.95
C ALA A 63 -7.21 0.43 -16.79
N MET A 64 -6.00 0.99 -16.93
CA MET A 64 -4.98 0.99 -15.88
C MET A 64 -5.37 1.83 -14.66
N ARG A 65 -5.96 3.01 -14.87
CA ARG A 65 -6.47 3.86 -13.79
C ARG A 65 -7.58 3.17 -13.01
N ALA A 66 -8.51 2.53 -13.69
CA ALA A 66 -9.59 1.78 -13.05
C ALA A 66 -9.06 0.59 -12.24
N LEU A 67 -8.05 -0.12 -12.75
CA LEU A 67 -7.41 -1.22 -12.03
C LEU A 67 -6.67 -0.76 -10.78
N GLU A 68 -5.96 0.37 -10.86
CA GLU A 68 -5.32 0.99 -9.69
C GLU A 68 -6.35 1.47 -8.66
N LEU A 69 -7.47 2.01 -9.13
CA LEU A 69 -8.55 2.52 -8.29
C LEU A 69 -9.32 1.40 -7.57
N ALA A 70 -9.59 0.28 -8.25
CA ALA A 70 -10.15 -0.91 -7.64
C ALA A 70 -9.21 -1.50 -6.57
N ASP A 71 -7.92 -1.59 -6.88
CA ASP A 71 -6.91 -2.09 -5.95
C ASP A 71 -6.72 -1.20 -4.72
N ARG A 72 -6.72 0.15 -4.88
CA ARG A 72 -6.69 1.09 -3.75
C ARG A 72 -7.93 1.01 -2.87
N ALA A 73 -9.10 0.78 -3.47
CA ALA A 73 -10.36 0.65 -2.75
C ALA A 73 -10.58 -0.75 -2.16
N GLY A 74 -9.74 -1.74 -2.50
CA GLY A 74 -10.00 -3.15 -2.17
C GLY A 74 -11.25 -3.71 -2.87
N ALA A 75 -11.67 -3.09 -3.97
CA ALA A 75 -12.89 -3.42 -4.69
C ALA A 75 -12.66 -4.57 -5.69
N ALA A 76 -13.68 -5.41 -5.88
CA ALA A 76 -13.69 -6.39 -6.96
C ALA A 76 -13.73 -5.70 -8.32
N LEU A 77 -12.83 -6.04 -9.25
CA LEU A 77 -12.81 -5.49 -10.61
C LEU A 77 -13.36 -6.48 -11.62
N TRP A 78 -14.42 -6.09 -12.33
CA TRP A 78 -14.96 -6.78 -13.49
C TRP A 78 -14.53 -6.05 -14.76
N VAL A 79 -14.00 -6.78 -15.75
CA VAL A 79 -13.56 -6.20 -17.02
C VAL A 79 -14.23 -6.89 -18.18
N HIS A 80 -14.63 -6.11 -19.18
CA HIS A 80 -15.09 -6.67 -20.45
C HIS A 80 -13.97 -7.50 -21.11
N ALA A 81 -14.29 -8.68 -21.62
CA ALA A 81 -13.31 -9.63 -22.14
C ALA A 81 -12.43 -9.06 -23.27
N ALA A 82 -12.98 -8.17 -24.10
CA ALA A 82 -12.24 -7.48 -25.16
C ALA A 82 -11.10 -6.56 -24.66
N ILE A 83 -11.11 -6.18 -23.37
CA ILE A 83 -10.06 -5.34 -22.74
C ILE A 83 -8.87 -6.20 -22.30
N LEU A 84 -9.03 -7.52 -22.18
CA LEU A 84 -7.98 -8.43 -21.71
C LEU A 84 -6.68 -8.37 -22.53
N PRO A 85 -6.68 -8.25 -23.89
CA PRO A 85 -5.45 -8.05 -24.66
C PRO A 85 -4.73 -6.74 -24.34
N VAL A 86 -5.47 -5.66 -24.07
CA VAL A 86 -4.93 -4.36 -23.68
C VAL A 86 -4.28 -4.43 -22.29
N LEU A 87 -4.92 -5.15 -21.37
CA LEU A 87 -4.37 -5.45 -20.04
C LEU A 87 -3.17 -6.39 -20.13
N ALA A 88 -3.14 -7.30 -21.11
CA ALA A 88 -2.01 -8.19 -21.32
C ALA A 88 -0.73 -7.42 -21.69
N GLN A 89 -0.85 -6.35 -22.49
CA GLN A 89 0.25 -5.42 -22.77
C GLN A 89 0.69 -4.59 -21.54
N ALA A 90 -0.09 -4.59 -20.46
CA ALA A 90 0.26 -3.94 -19.20
C ALA A 90 0.94 -4.89 -18.19
N GLY A 91 1.19 -6.15 -18.56
CA GLY A 91 1.87 -7.13 -17.72
C GLY A 91 0.97 -8.23 -17.15
N VAL A 92 -0.32 -8.22 -17.47
CA VAL A 92 -1.26 -9.31 -17.14
C VAL A 92 -0.95 -10.49 -18.05
N ARG A 93 -0.53 -11.62 -17.49
CA ARG A 93 -0.16 -12.78 -18.31
C ARG A 93 -1.34 -13.74 -18.38
N PRO A 94 -1.74 -14.21 -19.58
CA PRO A 94 -2.60 -15.37 -19.66
C PRO A 94 -1.83 -16.56 -19.08
N CYS A 95 -2.46 -17.28 -18.15
CA CYS A 95 -1.93 -18.53 -17.61
C CYS A 95 -3.00 -19.62 -17.76
N ARG A 96 -2.56 -20.88 -17.76
CA ARG A 96 -3.47 -22.02 -17.73
C ARG A 96 -3.31 -22.73 -16.40
N LEU A 97 -4.42 -23.02 -15.73
CA LEU A 97 -4.48 -23.94 -14.60
C LEU A 97 -5.22 -25.18 -15.10
N GLY A 98 -4.43 -26.21 -15.45
CA GLY A 98 -4.93 -27.36 -16.21
C GLY A 98 -5.40 -26.96 -17.61
N THR A 99 -6.65 -27.28 -17.95
CA THR A 99 -7.27 -26.94 -19.24
C THR A 99 -7.96 -25.57 -19.25
N ILE A 100 -8.04 -24.91 -18.09
CA ILE A 100 -8.83 -23.70 -17.92
C ILE A 100 -7.94 -22.46 -18.15
N PRO A 101 -8.33 -21.53 -19.03
CA PRO A 101 -7.61 -20.29 -19.23
C PRO A 101 -7.92 -19.29 -18.09
N PHE A 102 -6.88 -18.73 -17.50
CA PHE A 102 -6.91 -17.69 -16.48
C PHE A 102 -6.09 -16.48 -16.91
N TYR A 103 -6.36 -15.32 -16.31
CA TYR A 103 -5.51 -14.14 -16.43
C TYR A 103 -4.93 -13.82 -15.05
N CYS A 104 -3.60 -13.84 -14.94
CA CYS A 104 -2.90 -13.51 -13.71
C CYS A 104 -2.52 -12.03 -13.69
N PHE A 105 -3.09 -11.30 -12.74
CA PHE A 105 -2.77 -9.90 -12.47
C PHE A 105 -1.68 -9.82 -11.40
N ALA A 106 -0.42 -9.98 -11.82
CA ALA A 106 0.74 -9.78 -10.96
C ALA A 106 1.51 -8.52 -11.37
N ASP A 107 2.08 -7.80 -10.41
CA ASP A 107 3.18 -6.85 -10.62
C ASP A 107 2.91 -5.49 -11.30
N LEU A 108 1.68 -4.99 -11.31
CA LEU A 108 1.36 -3.67 -11.89
C LEU A 108 2.04 -2.49 -11.15
N ARG A 109 2.40 -2.66 -9.87
CA ARG A 109 3.18 -1.70 -9.06
C ARG A 109 4.71 -1.82 -9.23
N ARG A 110 5.23 -2.83 -9.94
CA ARG A 110 6.59 -3.33 -9.67
C ARG A 110 7.72 -2.51 -10.33
N ARG A 111 7.51 -1.81 -11.45
CA ARG A 111 8.61 -1.09 -12.14
C ARG A 111 9.19 0.08 -11.35
N ARG A 112 8.33 0.93 -10.77
CA ARG A 112 8.79 2.09 -9.97
C ARG A 112 9.38 1.67 -8.61
N VAL A 113 8.75 0.71 -7.95
CA VAL A 113 9.17 0.23 -6.62
C VAL A 113 10.52 -0.51 -6.69
N TRP A 114 10.77 -1.28 -7.75
CA TRP A 114 12.04 -2.01 -7.90
C TRP A 114 13.27 -1.11 -8.06
N LEU A 115 13.14 0.00 -8.81
CA LEU A 115 14.25 0.95 -8.95
C LEU A 115 14.51 1.69 -7.62
N ALA A 116 13.43 2.11 -6.94
CA ALA A 116 13.54 2.73 -5.63
C ALA A 116 14.20 1.78 -4.60
N GLU A 117 13.80 0.51 -4.56
CA GLU A 117 14.42 -0.52 -3.70
C GLU A 117 15.92 -0.67 -3.97
N ARG A 118 16.35 -0.69 -5.24
CA ARG A 118 17.76 -0.90 -5.59
C ARG A 118 18.63 0.33 -5.35
N LEU A 119 18.09 1.53 -5.53
CA LEU A 119 18.84 2.77 -5.32
C LEU A 119 18.83 3.22 -3.85
N SER A 120 17.88 2.76 -3.03
CA SER A 120 17.75 3.18 -1.63
C SER A 120 19.03 3.03 -0.79
N PRO A 121 19.77 1.90 -0.84
CA PRO A 121 21.01 1.76 -0.08
C PRO A 121 22.09 2.75 -0.55
N LEU A 122 22.17 3.02 -1.85
CA LEU A 122 23.13 3.98 -2.42
C LEU A 122 22.83 5.40 -1.94
N VAL A 123 21.55 5.81 -2.00
CA VAL A 123 21.09 7.11 -1.50
C VAL A 123 21.35 7.23 0.00
N ALA A 124 21.05 6.18 0.77
CA ALA A 124 21.32 6.16 2.20
C ALA A 124 22.82 6.28 2.51
N LEU A 125 23.68 5.61 1.74
CA LEU A 125 25.13 5.68 1.88
C LEU A 125 25.66 7.08 1.59
N LEU A 126 25.16 7.74 0.54
CA LEU A 126 25.52 9.12 0.20
C LEU A 126 25.01 10.14 1.23
N ALA A 127 23.84 9.90 1.83
CA ALA A 127 23.27 10.76 2.86
C ALA A 127 23.91 10.54 4.25
N LEU A 128 24.56 9.39 4.48
CA LEU A 128 25.05 8.99 5.80
C LEU A 128 26.04 9.98 6.43
N PRO A 129 27.03 10.56 5.73
CA PRO A 129 27.96 11.52 6.32
C PRO A 129 27.27 12.76 6.89
N LEU A 130 26.17 13.21 6.25
CA LEU A 130 25.36 14.33 6.73
C LEU A 130 24.38 13.88 7.83
N ALA A 131 23.85 12.65 7.74
CA ALA A 131 22.92 12.11 8.71
C ALA A 131 23.59 11.76 10.04
N LEU A 132 24.85 11.31 10.05
CA LEU A 132 25.58 10.90 11.25
C LEU A 132 25.68 12.01 12.32
N PRO A 133 26.12 13.25 12.03
CA PRO A 133 26.16 14.30 13.05
C PRO A 133 24.76 14.64 13.56
N ALA A 134 23.74 14.65 12.70
CA ALA A 134 22.35 14.87 13.11
C ALA A 134 21.84 13.75 14.03
N LEU A 135 22.10 12.49 13.66
CA LEU A 135 21.77 11.32 14.46
C LEU A 135 22.48 11.35 15.81
N ALA A 136 23.76 11.73 15.86
CA ALA A 136 24.52 11.84 17.11
C ALA A 136 23.95 12.92 18.05
N LEU A 137 23.61 14.09 17.51
CA LEU A 137 22.99 15.18 18.29
C LEU A 137 21.62 14.79 18.84
N LEU A 138 20.78 14.16 18.00
CA LEU A 138 19.46 13.68 18.43
C LEU A 138 19.57 12.52 19.43
N ALA A 139 20.51 11.60 19.21
CA ALA A 139 20.80 10.51 20.12
C ALA A 139 21.26 11.03 21.49
N LEU A 140 22.15 12.03 21.52
CA LEU A 140 22.59 12.67 22.75
C LEU A 140 21.42 13.36 23.46
N ARG A 141 20.59 14.10 22.71
CA ARG A 141 19.38 14.74 23.27
C ARG A 141 18.45 13.73 23.91
N VAL A 142 18.15 12.62 23.23
CA VAL A 142 17.31 11.54 23.77
C VAL A 142 17.98 10.91 24.98
N CYS A 143 19.29 10.65 24.93
CA CYS A 143 20.03 10.08 26.07
C CYS A 143 19.97 10.96 27.31
N LEU A 144 20.08 12.29 27.15
CA LEU A 144 20.06 13.25 28.25
C LEU A 144 18.66 13.51 28.81
N THR A 145 17.60 13.35 28.00
CA THR A 145 16.22 13.68 28.40
C THR A 145 15.40 12.45 28.79
N ASP A 146 15.55 11.36 28.05
CA ASP A 146 14.74 10.16 28.15
C ASP A 146 15.54 8.94 28.65
N GLY A 147 16.86 9.09 28.81
CA GLY A 147 17.77 8.04 29.27
C GLY A 147 18.07 6.98 28.22
N ARG A 148 18.52 5.80 28.67
CA ARG A 148 18.80 4.64 27.82
C ARG A 148 17.64 3.63 27.88
N PRO A 149 17.39 2.86 26.81
CA PRO A 149 18.06 2.89 25.51
C PRO A 149 17.62 4.08 24.64
N VAL A 150 18.53 4.60 23.81
CA VAL A 150 18.27 5.75 22.90
C VAL A 150 17.50 5.33 21.65
N VAL A 151 17.83 4.15 21.12
CA VAL A 151 17.19 3.58 19.95
C VAL A 151 16.17 2.53 20.40
N PHE A 152 14.97 2.65 19.88
CA PHE A 152 13.91 1.66 19.96
C PHE A 152 13.94 0.76 18.73
N ALA A 153 13.88 -0.54 18.96
CA ALA A 153 13.92 -1.57 17.93
C ALA A 153 12.64 -2.41 18.02
N GLN A 154 11.91 -2.57 16.90
CA GLN A 154 10.69 -3.35 16.86
C GLN A 154 10.65 -4.26 15.63
N SER A 155 10.15 -5.49 15.77
CA SER A 155 9.93 -6.35 14.61
C SER A 155 8.75 -5.83 13.76
N ARG A 156 8.92 -5.89 12.46
CA ARG A 156 7.95 -5.48 11.44
C ARG A 156 7.93 -6.48 10.31
N VAL A 157 6.78 -6.61 9.65
CA VAL A 157 6.68 -7.41 8.43
C VAL A 157 7.01 -6.54 7.24
N GLY A 158 8.07 -6.93 6.53
CA GLY A 158 8.55 -6.28 5.33
C GLY A 158 8.19 -7.05 4.06
N ARG A 159 9.04 -6.90 3.04
CA ARG A 159 8.81 -7.47 1.72
C ARG A 159 8.68 -9.00 1.76
N ARG A 160 7.68 -9.54 1.05
CA ARG A 160 7.39 -10.99 0.95
C ARG A 160 7.17 -11.65 2.33
N GLY A 161 6.58 -10.92 3.28
CA GLY A 161 6.32 -11.44 4.62
C GLY A 161 7.57 -11.61 5.49
N ARG A 162 8.76 -11.19 5.02
CA ARG A 162 9.98 -11.32 5.82
C ARG A 162 9.97 -10.34 6.97
N ARG A 163 10.19 -10.84 8.18
CA ARG A 163 10.34 -10.01 9.36
C ARG A 163 11.68 -9.28 9.33
N PHE A 164 11.69 -8.02 9.76
CA PHE A 164 12.90 -7.24 9.98
C PHE A 164 12.73 -6.32 11.19
N THR A 165 13.84 -5.86 11.74
CA THR A 165 13.84 -4.95 12.89
C THR A 165 13.86 -3.51 12.39
N ILE A 166 12.82 -2.73 12.68
CA ILE A 166 12.79 -1.29 12.39
C ILE A 166 13.47 -0.52 13.53
N PHE A 167 14.33 0.44 13.19
CA PHE A 167 15.01 1.31 14.15
C PHE A 167 14.38 2.69 14.21
N LYS A 168 14.11 3.19 15.42
CA LYS A 168 13.60 4.54 15.68
C LYS A 168 14.25 5.13 16.91
N PHE A 169 14.23 6.44 17.09
CA PHE A 169 14.55 7.00 18.41
C PHE A 169 13.45 6.64 19.41
N ARG A 170 13.86 6.39 20.65
CA ARG A 170 12.92 6.19 21.75
C ARG A 170 12.15 7.49 21.97
N THR A 171 10.83 7.38 21.91
CA THR A 171 9.91 8.51 22.13
C THR A 171 8.88 8.23 23.23
N MET A 172 8.94 7.05 23.84
CA MET A 172 8.03 6.62 24.90
C MET A 172 8.79 6.05 26.10
N ARG A 173 8.24 6.29 27.29
CA ARG A 173 8.65 5.63 28.54
C ARG A 173 8.19 4.17 28.51
N SER A 174 9.02 3.29 29.06
CA SER A 174 8.74 1.85 29.18
C SER A 174 8.04 1.55 30.52
N GLY A 175 7.09 0.62 30.53
CA GLY A 175 6.60 -0.01 31.76
C GLY A 175 5.53 0.73 32.58
N GLY A 176 4.77 1.66 31.98
CA GLY A 176 3.62 2.29 32.66
C GLY A 176 2.29 1.70 32.20
N GLU A 177 1.36 1.48 33.13
CA GLU A 177 -0.07 1.21 32.86
C GLU A 177 -0.79 2.41 32.24
N GLU A 178 -0.10 3.55 32.12
CA GLU A 178 -0.61 4.77 31.55
C GLU A 178 -1.02 4.63 30.07
N ALA A 179 -2.06 5.36 29.72
CA ALA A 179 -2.53 5.50 28.34
C ALA A 179 -1.36 5.88 27.39
N PRO A 180 -1.32 5.34 26.15
CA PRO A 180 -0.21 5.54 25.21
C PRO A 180 0.22 7.01 25.00
N ARG A 181 -0.74 7.95 25.04
CA ARG A 181 -0.44 9.39 24.91
C ARG A 181 0.38 9.95 26.07
N ARG A 182 0.12 9.50 27.31
CA ARG A 182 0.84 9.95 28.51
C ARG A 182 2.26 9.39 28.61
N ARG A 183 2.51 8.28 27.91
CA ARG A 183 3.84 7.65 27.84
C ARG A 183 4.82 8.36 26.91
N VAL A 184 4.38 9.31 26.08
CA VAL A 184 5.27 10.04 25.16
C VAL A 184 6.12 11.04 25.94
N THR A 185 7.42 11.05 25.72
CA THR A 185 8.34 11.99 26.38
C THR A 185 8.26 13.38 25.74
N GLY A 186 8.59 14.45 26.46
CA GLY A 186 8.58 15.80 25.88
C GLY A 186 9.60 15.98 24.74
N ALA A 187 10.73 15.27 24.80
CA ALA A 187 11.66 15.17 23.67
C ALA A 187 11.06 14.32 22.54
N GLY A 188 10.45 13.18 22.85
CA GLY A 188 9.80 12.29 21.90
C GLY A 188 8.65 12.93 21.14
N GLU A 189 7.90 13.82 21.77
CA GLU A 189 6.80 14.55 21.12
C GLU A 189 7.33 15.47 20.02
N ARG A 190 8.44 16.20 20.27
CA ARG A 190 9.10 17.02 19.25
C ARG A 190 9.68 16.17 18.13
N LEU A 191 10.30 15.03 18.46
CA LEU A 191 10.84 14.12 17.45
C LEU A 191 9.72 13.62 16.52
N ARG A 192 8.58 13.20 17.07
CA ARG A 192 7.41 12.75 16.30
C ARG A 192 6.80 13.86 15.45
N ARG A 193 6.66 15.07 16.01
CA ARG A 193 6.11 16.23 15.28
C ARG A 193 6.90 16.55 14.01
N HIS A 194 8.22 16.38 14.05
CA HIS A 194 9.10 16.64 12.91
C HIS A 194 9.53 15.37 12.15
N GLY A 195 8.99 14.19 12.51
CA GLY A 195 9.39 12.90 11.91
C GLY A 195 10.85 12.50 12.16
N LEU A 196 11.54 13.16 13.09
CA LEU A 196 12.95 12.92 13.39
C LEU A 196 13.19 11.60 14.12
N ASP A 197 12.16 11.03 14.75
CA ASP A 197 12.24 9.72 15.41
C ASP A 197 12.48 8.57 14.41
N GLU A 198 12.18 8.80 13.14
CA GLU A 198 12.35 7.81 12.07
C GLU A 198 13.74 7.86 11.41
N LEU A 199 14.59 8.84 11.70
CA LEU A 199 15.93 8.96 11.11
C LEU A 199 16.82 7.70 11.28
N PRO A 200 16.78 6.96 12.40
CA PRO A 200 17.53 5.71 12.53
C PRO A 200 17.15 4.63 11.49
N GLN A 201 16.01 4.77 10.77
CA GLN A 201 15.66 3.87 9.67
C GLN A 201 16.63 3.95 8.49
N VAL A 202 17.52 4.95 8.41
CA VAL A 202 18.61 4.96 7.42
C VAL A 202 19.45 3.69 7.47
N PHE A 203 19.64 3.10 8.66
CA PHE A 203 20.31 1.81 8.82
C PHE A 203 19.49 0.67 8.19
N ASN A 204 18.16 0.74 8.23
CA ASN A 204 17.29 -0.24 7.55
C ASN A 204 17.42 -0.18 6.02
N LEU A 205 17.64 1.02 5.47
CA LEU A 205 17.90 1.23 4.04
C LEU A 205 19.25 0.62 3.65
N LEU A 206 20.30 0.88 4.44
CA LEU A 206 21.64 0.32 4.21
C LEU A 206 21.66 -1.20 4.29
N LEU A 207 20.93 -1.79 5.25
CA LEU A 207 20.79 -3.24 5.41
C LEU A 207 19.91 -3.88 4.32
N GLY A 208 19.28 -3.08 3.44
CA GLY A 208 18.37 -3.58 2.40
C GLY A 208 17.06 -4.17 2.93
N SER A 209 16.77 -3.96 4.21
CA SER A 209 15.53 -4.41 4.86
C SER A 209 14.32 -3.53 4.51
N MET A 210 14.57 -2.29 4.10
CA MET A 210 13.57 -1.28 3.72
C MET A 210 14.05 -0.47 2.51
N ALA A 211 13.11 0.21 1.83
CA ALA A 211 13.38 1.17 0.76
C ALA A 211 12.84 2.56 1.15
N TRP A 212 13.42 3.61 0.58
CA TRP A 212 13.00 5.00 0.81
C TRP A 212 11.55 5.22 0.36
N ILE A 213 11.15 4.58 -0.74
CA ILE A 213 9.79 4.61 -1.26
C ILE A 213 9.26 3.18 -1.23
N GLY A 214 8.25 2.93 -0.38
CA GLY A 214 7.62 1.65 -0.22
C GLY A 214 6.39 1.72 0.69
N PRO A 215 5.59 0.64 0.75
CA PRO A 215 4.48 0.54 1.69
C PRO A 215 5.00 0.59 3.14
N ARG A 216 4.20 1.17 4.04
CA ARG A 216 4.57 1.26 5.45
C ARG A 216 4.61 -0.15 6.07
N PRO A 217 5.71 -0.56 6.72
CA PRO A 217 5.79 -1.86 7.38
C PRO A 217 4.78 -1.97 8.53
N LEU A 218 4.00 -3.05 8.54
CA LEU A 218 3.02 -3.31 9.59
C LEU A 218 3.68 -3.99 10.81
N PRO A 219 3.17 -3.73 12.02
CA PRO A 219 3.45 -4.55 13.19
C PRO A 219 3.17 -6.04 12.93
N VAL A 220 3.93 -6.91 13.58
CA VAL A 220 3.86 -8.37 13.41
C VAL A 220 2.50 -8.90 13.87
N ASP A 221 2.01 -8.37 14.98
CA ASP A 221 0.70 -8.59 15.59
C ASP A 221 -0.49 -8.14 14.74
N GLU A 222 -0.28 -7.16 13.85
CA GLU A 222 -1.31 -6.67 12.94
C GLU A 222 -1.23 -7.33 11.55
N HIS A 223 -0.22 -8.17 11.30
CA HIS A 223 -0.05 -8.81 10.00
C HIS A 223 -0.80 -10.15 9.93
N PRO A 224 -1.65 -10.39 8.91
CA PRO A 224 -2.47 -11.60 8.83
C PRO A 224 -1.69 -12.93 8.74
N ALA A 225 -0.39 -12.88 8.44
CA ALA A 225 0.46 -14.07 8.34
C ALA A 225 1.31 -14.37 9.59
N GLY A 226 1.29 -13.49 10.62
CA GLY A 226 2.07 -13.65 11.86
C GLY A 226 3.58 -13.53 11.65
#